data_AF-A0A482Y0Q8-F1
#
_entry.id   AF-A0A482Y0Q8-F1
#
_cell.length_a   1.000
_cell.length_b   1.000
_cell.length_c   1.000
_cell.angle_alpha   90.00
_cell.angle_beta   90.00
_cell.angle_gamma   90.00
#
_symmetry.space_group_name_H-M   'P 1'
#
loop_
_entity.id
_entity.type
_entity.pdbx_description
1 polymer ?
#
loop_
_entity_poly.entity_id
_entity_poly.type
_entity_poly.pdbx_seq_one_letter_code
_entity_poly.pdbx_strand_id
1 'polypeptide(L)' 'MERVIDDYITQGYQVKSQGERSARVKDKDWGTALGHIIVAALTLWWTLGVGNVAYAAYKRYTADEVTIKVDNSDSA' A
#
# COMPACT_ATOMS: atom_id res chain seq x y z
N MET A 1 -4.69 -35.61 -25.21
CA MET A 1 -4.08 -34.76 -24.17
C MET A 1 -3.93 -33.33 -24.65
N GLU A 2 -3.43 -33.11 -25.87
CA GLU A 2 -3.26 -31.77 -26.45
C GLU A 2 -4.53 -30.89 -26.40
N ARG A 3 -5.71 -31.44 -26.76
CA ARG A 3 -6.99 -30.68 -26.67
C ARG A 3 -7.34 -30.16 -25.27
N VAL A 4 -6.96 -30.89 -24.21
CA VAL A 4 -7.28 -30.49 -22.83
C VAL A 4 -6.36 -29.34 -22.42
N ILE A 5 -5.11 -29.38 -22.85
CA ILE A 5 -4.12 -28.33 -22.58
C ILE A 5 -4.49 -27.05 -23.33
N ASP A 6 -4.93 -27.17 -24.59
CA ASP A 6 -5.44 -26.06 -25.40
C ASP A 6 -6.63 -25.35 -24.74
N ASP A 7 -7.54 -26.11 -24.12
CA ASP A 7 -8.70 -25.58 -23.42
C ASP A 7 -8.30 -24.80 -22.15
N TYR A 8 -7.32 -25.30 -21.39
CA TYR A 8 -6.75 -24.58 -20.24
C TYR A 8 -5.99 -23.31 -20.65
N ILE A 9 -5.27 -23.34 -21.78
CA ILE A 9 -4.62 -22.15 -22.34
C ILE A 9 -5.68 -21.11 -22.74
N THR A 10 -6.77 -21.54 -23.37
CA THR A 10 -7.90 -20.68 -23.78
C THR A 10 -8.59 -20.04 -22.57
N GLN A 11 -8.69 -20.78 -21.46
CA GLN A 11 -9.22 -20.28 -20.19
C GLN A 11 -8.26 -19.31 -19.47
N GLY A 12 -7.08 -19.02 -20.02
CA GLY A 12 -6.13 -18.05 -19.49
C GLY A 12 -5.10 -18.61 -18.52
N TYR A 13 -5.02 -19.94 -18.37
CA TYR A 13 -4.02 -20.58 -17.51
C TYR A 13 -2.66 -20.64 -18.21
N GLN A 14 -1.60 -20.28 -17.48
CA GLN A 14 -0.24 -20.48 -17.97
C GLN A 14 0.25 -21.91 -17.70
N VAL A 15 0.67 -22.61 -18.75
CA VAL A 15 1.28 -23.94 -18.65
C VAL A 15 2.71 -23.78 -18.13
N LYS A 16 2.98 -24.31 -16.93
CA LYS A 16 4.29 -24.20 -16.25
C LYS A 16 5.23 -25.36 -16.59
N SER A 17 4.69 -26.55 -16.85
CA SER A 17 5.45 -27.74 -17.20
C SER A 17 4.51 -28.80 -17.78
N GLN A 18 4.93 -29.45 -18.86
CA GLN A 18 4.19 -30.49 -19.58
C GLN A 18 5.04 -31.77 -19.59
N GLY A 19 4.52 -32.85 -19.04
CA GLY A 19 5.12 -34.20 -19.09
C GLY A 19 4.20 -35.18 -19.84
N GLU A 20 4.71 -36.38 -20.14
CA GLU A 20 4.06 -37.39 -20.99
C GLU A 20 2.62 -37.80 -20.59
N ARG A 21 2.23 -37.56 -19.32
CA ARG A 21 0.88 -37.86 -18.79
C ARG A 21 0.25 -36.74 -17.94
N SER A 22 0.91 -35.60 -17.74
CA SER A 22 0.37 -34.54 -16.87
C SER A 22 0.87 -33.15 -17.24
N ALA A 23 0.00 -32.15 -17.08
CA ALA A 23 0.32 -30.74 -17.25
C ALA A 23 0.02 -30.00 -15.95
N ARG A 24 0.98 -29.22 -15.45
CA ARG A 24 0.76 -28.32 -14.32
C ARG A 24 0.43 -26.92 -14.85
N VAL A 25 -0.80 -26.51 -14.63
CA VAL A 25 -1.33 -25.17 -14.92
C VAL A 25 -1.45 -24.37 -13.62
N LYS A 26 -1.10 -23.08 -13.67
CA LYS A 26 -1.25 -22.17 -12.52
C LYS A 26 -2.11 -20.99 -12.93
N ASP A 27 -3.20 -20.78 -12.20
CA ASP A 27 -4.05 -19.60 -12.32
C ASP A 27 -3.25 -18.34 -11.93
N LYS A 28 -3.49 -17.23 -12.63
CA LYS A 28 -2.90 -15.94 -12.31
C LYS A 28 -3.90 -15.14 -11.48
N ASP A 29 -4.08 -15.58 -10.24
CA ASP A 29 -4.97 -14.90 -9.28
C ASP A 29 -4.20 -13.77 -8.58
N TRP A 30 -4.57 -12.53 -8.88
CA TRP A 30 -4.03 -11.32 -8.23
C TRP A 30 -4.81 -10.98 -6.97
N GLY A 31 -5.78 -11.81 -6.58
CA GLY A 31 -6.75 -11.52 -5.54
C GLY A 31 -7.84 -10.56 -6.01
N THR A 32 -8.77 -10.26 -5.11
CA THR A 32 -9.90 -9.37 -5.39
C THR A 32 -9.49 -7.90 -5.21
N ALA A 33 -10.11 -7.00 -5.98
CA ALA A 33 -9.92 -5.55 -5.81
C ALA A 33 -10.24 -5.08 -4.38
N LEU A 34 -11.26 -5.69 -3.76
CA LEU A 34 -11.63 -5.46 -2.36
C LEU A 34 -10.51 -5.87 -1.39
N GLY A 35 -9.84 -7.00 -1.64
CA GLY A 35 -8.69 -7.42 -0.85
C GLY A 35 -7.55 -6.41 -0.89
N HIS A 36 -7.24 -5.87 -2.07
CA HIS A 36 -6.24 -4.80 -2.22
C HIS A 36 -6.62 -3.53 -1.47
N ILE A 37 -7.89 -3.12 -1.52
CA ILE A 37 -8.38 -1.94 -0.78
C ILE A 37 -8.25 -2.14 0.73
N ILE A 38 -8.59 -3.31 1.26
CA ILE A 38 -8.45 -3.59 2.70
C ILE A 38 -6.98 -3.58 3.12
N VAL A 39 -6.10 -4.24 2.35
CA VAL A 39 -4.66 -4.25 2.64
C VAL A 39 -4.08 -2.84 2.58
N ALA A 40 -4.46 -2.04 1.57
CA ALA A 40 -4.08 -0.64 1.48
C ALA A 40 -4.62 0.16 2.68
N ALA A 41 -5.90 0.00 3.03
CA ALA A 41 -6.50 0.69 4.17
C ALA A 41 -5.85 0.31 5.51
N LEU A 42 -5.32 -0.91 5.67
CA LEU A 42 -4.65 -1.35 6.89
C LEU A 42 -3.16 -0.97 6.95
N THR A 43 -2.50 -0.77 5.81
CA THR A 43 -1.04 -0.53 5.74
C THR A 43 -0.66 0.90 5.38
N LEU A 44 -1.47 1.60 4.59
CA LEU A 44 -1.17 2.93 4.05
C LEU A 44 -1.35 4.06 5.09
N TRP A 45 -2.27 3.89 6.04
CA TRP A 45 -2.50 4.90 7.10
C TRP A 45 -1.40 4.90 8.17
N TRP A 46 -0.62 3.83 8.32
CA TRP A 46 0.52 3.85 9.24
C TRP A 46 1.62 4.77 8.72
N THR A 47 1.95 4.72 7.43
CA THR A 47 2.98 5.60 6.86
C THR A 47 2.49 7.03 6.70
N LEU A 48 1.26 7.22 6.20
CA LEU A 48 0.66 8.55 6.03
C LEU A 48 0.19 9.19 7.34
N GLY A 49 -0.25 8.39 8.31
CA GLY A 49 -0.72 8.87 9.61
C GLY A 49 0.44 9.04 10.58
N VAL A 50 1.12 7.95 10.95
CA VAL A 50 2.20 7.99 11.94
C VAL A 50 3.39 8.82 11.44
N GLY A 51 3.73 8.73 10.16
CA GLY A 51 4.79 9.57 9.57
C GLY A 51 4.47 11.07 9.66
N ASN A 52 3.22 11.45 9.43
CA ASN A 52 2.79 12.85 9.47
C ASN A 52 2.66 13.36 10.91
N VAL A 53 2.15 12.53 11.83
CA VAL A 53 2.14 12.83 13.28
C VAL A 53 3.57 12.97 13.82
N ALA A 54 4.48 12.07 13.44
CA ALA A 54 5.88 12.16 13.85
C ALA A 54 6.57 13.41 13.28
N TYR A 55 6.29 13.76 12.01
CA TYR A 55 6.78 14.99 11.40
C TYR A 55 6.23 16.25 12.09
N ALA A 56 4.93 16.28 12.36
CA ALA A 56 4.27 17.37 13.07
C ALA A 56 4.85 17.53 14.49
N ALA A 57 5.06 16.42 15.21
CA ALA A 57 5.70 16.42 16.52
C ALA A 57 7.13 16.94 16.44
N TYR A 58 7.96 16.42 15.53
CA TYR A 58 9.33 16.90 15.31
C TYR A 58 9.36 18.41 15.06
N LYS A 59 8.52 18.90 14.14
CA LYS A 59 8.50 20.32 13.80
C LYS A 59 7.97 21.18 14.95
N ARG A 60 7.06 20.66 15.78
CA ARG A 60 6.60 21.33 17.01
C ARG A 60 7.69 21.42 18.09
N TYR A 61 8.50 20.37 18.25
CA TYR A 61 9.62 20.36 19.19
C TYR A 61 10.81 21.19 18.73
N THR A 62 11.05 21.29 17.42
CA THR A 62 12.09 22.15 16.82
C THR A 62 11.51 23.47 16.32
N ALA A 63 10.43 23.95 16.93
CA ALA A 63 9.88 25.26 16.62
C ALA A 63 10.61 26.30 17.49
N ASP A 64 11.21 27.30 16.85
CA ASP A 64 11.82 28.43 17.55
C ASP A 64 10.76 29.21 18.33
N GLU A 65 10.99 29.41 19.63
CA GLU A 65 10.16 30.22 20.49
C GLU A 65 10.62 31.67 20.44
N VAL A 66 9.85 32.52 19.77
CA VAL A 66 10.08 33.97 19.74
C VAL A 66 9.33 34.61 20.91
N THR A 67 10.07 35.09 21.92
CA THR A 67 9.51 35.87 23.02
C THR A 67 9.26 37.29 22.55
N ILE A 68 7.99 37.63 22.33
CA ILE A 68 7.58 39.00 22.01
C ILE A 68 7.41 39.77 23.32
N LYS A 69 8.23 40.80 23.53
CA LYS A 69 8.00 41.76 24.62
C LYS A 69 6.79 42.60 24.25
N VAL A 70 5.72 42.45 25.01
CA VAL A 70 4.57 43.37 24.95
C VAL A 70 4.95 44.59 25.77
N ASP A 71 5.36 45.65 25.08
CA ASP A 71 5.51 46.96 25.71
C ASP A 71 4.11 47.51 25.98
N ASN A 72 3.73 47.62 27.26
CA ASN A 72 2.53 48.36 27.66
C ASN A 72 2.86 49.86 27.61
N SER A 73 2.98 50.40 26.41
CA SER A 73 3.10 51.85 26.18
C SER A 73 1.72 52.50 25.96
N ASP A 74 0.69 52.01 26.66
CA ASP A 74 -0.65 52.62 26.74
C ASP A 74 -1.08 52.71 28.21
N SER A 75 -0.25 53.30 29.06
CA SER A 75 -0.63 53.68 30.43
C SER A 75 0.08 54.96 30.86
N ALA A 76 -0.61 56.07 30.53
CA ALA A 76 -0.51 57.44 31.08
C ALA A 76 0.71 58.29 30.70
#